data_AF-A0A6A1Z5G4-F1
#
_entry.id   AF-A0A6A1Z5G4-F1
#
_cell.length_a   1.000
_cell.length_b   1.000
_cell.length_c   1.000
_cell.angle_alpha   90.00
_cell.angle_beta   90.00
_cell.angle_gamma   90.00
#
_symmetry.space_group_name_H-M   'P 1'
#
loop_
_entity.id
_entity.type
_entity.pdbx_description
1 polymer ?
#
loop_
_entity_poly.entity_id
_entity_poly.type
_entity_poly.pdbx_seq_one_letter_code
_entity_poly.pdbx_strand_id
1 'polypeptide(L)'
;MGFWYYYVLPLVTAILFVWLGNRVMVTKKWISIIFYSLAGVGYLIASVFAFFYIYATVEEILTPDILTKIGWHYFWSDNFIFLLTSTVLLTISYFVLKRGRLRRLRMK
;
A
#
# COMPACT_ATOMS: atom_id res chain seq x y z
N MET A 1 5.86 6.92 -13.39
CA MET A 1 4.85 5.88 -13.74
C MET A 1 4.95 4.62 -12.86
N GLY A 2 6.16 4.13 -12.56
CA GLY A 2 6.33 2.91 -11.74
C GLY A 2 5.65 2.94 -10.36
N PHE A 3 5.77 4.04 -9.62
CA PHE A 3 5.10 4.22 -8.32
C PHE A 3 3.59 3.94 -8.37
N TRP A 4 2.87 4.52 -9.34
CA TRP A 4 1.42 4.36 -9.44
C TRP A 4 1.02 2.91 -9.76
N TYR A 5 1.78 2.24 -10.63
CA TYR A 5 1.44 0.91 -11.12
C TYR A 5 1.90 -0.21 -10.19
N TYR A 6 3.06 -0.07 -9.56
CA TYR A 6 3.67 -1.13 -8.73
C TYR A 6 3.48 -0.92 -7.22
N TYR A 7 3.10 0.28 -6.77
CA TYR A 7 2.80 0.55 -5.36
C TYR A 7 1.33 0.90 -5.12
N VAL A 8 0.83 1.96 -5.76
CA VAL A 8 -0.52 2.46 -5.47
C VAL A 8 -1.59 1.47 -5.91
N LEU A 9 -1.53 0.98 -7.15
CA LEU A 9 -2.52 0.04 -7.68
C LEU A 9 -2.56 -1.28 -6.88
N PRO A 10 -1.43 -1.95 -6.55
CA PRO A 10 -1.45 -3.17 -5.74
C PRO A 10 -1.94 -2.93 -4.31
N LEU A 11 -1.61 -1.77 -3.72
CA LEU A 11 -2.05 -1.44 -2.36
C LEU A 11 -3.56 -1.15 -2.32
N VAL A 12 -4.09 -0.39 -3.29
CA VAL A 12 -5.53 -0.09 -3.39
C VAL A 12 -6.33 -1.36 -3.64
N THR A 13 -5.88 -2.21 -4.58
CA THR A 13 -6.55 -3.50 -4.85
C THR A 13 -6.53 -4.41 -3.63
N ALA A 14 -5.42 -4.47 -2.87
CA ALA A 14 -5.36 -5.21 -1.61
C ALA A 14 -6.39 -4.70 -0.59
N ILE A 15 -6.47 -3.38 -0.40
CA ILE A 15 -7.45 -2.75 0.51
C ILE A 15 -8.89 -3.10 0.11
N LEU A 16 -9.21 -3.04 -1.18
CA LEU A 16 -10.53 -3.41 -1.71
C LEU A 16 -10.85 -4.88 -1.46
N PHE A 17 -9.89 -5.78 -1.67
CA PHE A 17 -10.07 -7.20 -1.37
C PHE A 17 -10.27 -7.48 0.12
N VAL A 18 -9.52 -6.81 1.02
CA VAL A 18 -9.79 -6.91 2.47
C VAL A 18 -11.20 -6.43 2.79
N TRP A 19 -11.64 -5.32 2.20
CA TRP A 19 -12.97 -4.77 2.43
C TRP A 19 -14.08 -5.71 1.93
N LEU A 20 -13.92 -6.29 0.73
CA LEU A 20 -14.84 -7.29 0.17
C LEU A 20 -14.85 -8.56 1.03
N GLY A 21 -13.68 -9.08 1.41
CA GLY A 21 -13.55 -10.21 2.33
C GLY A 21 -14.31 -9.97 3.63
N ASN A 22 -14.12 -8.80 4.26
CA ASN A 22 -14.84 -8.42 5.48
C ASN A 22 -16.37 -8.40 5.31
N ARG A 23 -16.91 -8.10 4.13
CA ARG A 23 -18.35 -8.15 3.85
C ARG A 23 -18.84 -9.58 3.64
N VAL A 24 -18.12 -10.35 2.82
CA VAL A 24 -18.52 -11.70 2.41
C VAL A 24 -18.34 -12.73 3.53
N MET A 25 -17.42 -12.49 4.47
CA MET A 25 -17.16 -13.39 5.59
C MET A 25 -18.40 -13.73 6.44
N VAL A 26 -19.36 -12.82 6.52
CA VAL A 26 -20.61 -13.01 7.28
C VAL A 26 -21.50 -14.07 6.64
N THR A 27 -21.46 -14.19 5.30
CA THR A 27 -22.36 -15.07 4.54
C THR A 27 -21.65 -16.30 3.95
N LYS A 28 -20.39 -16.15 3.51
CA LYS A 28 -19.63 -17.19 2.82
C LYS A 28 -18.15 -17.14 3.23
N LYS A 29 -17.80 -17.85 4.31
CA LYS A 29 -16.46 -17.88 4.90
C LYS A 29 -15.36 -18.28 3.92
N TRP A 30 -15.60 -19.29 3.08
CA TRP A 30 -14.62 -19.77 2.08
C TRP A 30 -14.25 -18.72 1.04
N ILE A 31 -15.24 -17.97 0.53
CA ILE A 31 -14.99 -16.90 -0.46
C ILE A 31 -14.21 -15.74 0.19
N SER A 32 -14.48 -15.44 1.46
CA SER A 32 -13.71 -14.44 2.18
C SER A 32 -12.23 -14.80 2.31
N ILE A 33 -11.88 -16.08 2.44
CA ILE A 33 -10.49 -16.52 2.52
C ILE A 33 -9.76 -16.20 1.21
N ILE A 34 -10.39 -16.47 0.06
CA ILE A 34 -9.84 -16.16 -1.26
C ILE A 34 -9.52 -14.65 -1.37
N PHE A 35 -10.46 -13.80 -0.96
CA PHE A 35 -10.24 -12.36 -0.96
C PHE A 35 -9.08 -11.93 -0.06
N TYR A 36 -8.93 -12.50 1.14
CA TYR A 36 -7.79 -12.18 2.01
C TYR A 36 -6.46 -12.68 1.42
N SER A 37 -6.44 -13.84 0.78
CA SER A 37 -5.23 -14.35 0.11
C SER A 37 -4.80 -13.44 -1.04
N LEU A 38 -5.75 -13.01 -1.89
CA LEU A 38 -5.48 -12.06 -2.96
C LEU A 38 -5.03 -10.70 -2.42
N ALA A 39 -5.62 -10.24 -1.31
CA ALA A 39 -5.15 -9.03 -0.64
C ALA A 39 -3.71 -9.15 -0.16
N GLY A 40 -3.34 -10.31 0.40
CA GLY A 40 -1.97 -10.61 0.83
C GLY A 40 -0.95 -10.46 -0.29
N VAL A 41 -1.27 -10.97 -1.49
CA VAL A 41 -0.42 -10.81 -2.68
C VAL A 41 -0.24 -9.34 -3.03
N GLY A 42 -1.32 -8.54 -3.04
CA GLY A 42 -1.23 -7.10 -3.32
C GLY A 42 -0.39 -6.32 -2.30
N TYR A 43 -0.54 -6.63 -1.01
CA TYR A 43 0.32 -6.04 0.03
C TYR A 43 1.79 -6.43 -0.12
N LEU A 44 2.07 -7.67 -0.53
CA LEU A 44 3.44 -8.14 -0.73
C LEU A 44 4.09 -7.41 -1.91
N ILE A 45 3.41 -7.28 -3.04
CA ILE A 45 3.90 -6.53 -4.20
C ILE A 45 4.19 -5.08 -3.82
N ALA A 46 3.26 -4.40 -3.16
CA ALA A 46 3.45 -3.01 -2.73
C ALA A 46 4.61 -2.87 -1.73
N SER A 47 4.78 -3.82 -0.80
CA SER A 47 5.87 -3.80 0.17
C SER A 47 7.23 -3.96 -0.48
N VAL A 48 7.34 -4.88 -1.45
CA VAL A 48 8.59 -5.09 -2.22
C VAL A 48 8.96 -3.81 -2.99
N PHE A 49 8.00 -3.20 -3.69
CA PHE A 49 8.27 -1.96 -4.40
C PHE A 49 8.71 -0.84 -3.45
N ALA A 50 8.01 -0.66 -2.32
CA ALA A 50 8.35 0.38 -1.35
C ALA A 50 9.78 0.23 -0.82
N PHE A 51 10.22 -1.00 -0.54
CA PHE A 51 11.58 -1.27 -0.10
C PHE A 51 12.61 -0.82 -1.13
N PHE A 52 12.43 -1.20 -2.41
CA PHE A 52 13.33 -0.78 -3.48
C PHE A 52 13.30 0.74 -3.72
N TYR A 53 12.14 1.37 -3.64
CA TYR A 53 12.01 2.81 -3.78
C TYR A 53 12.76 3.56 -2.67
N ILE A 54 12.60 3.13 -1.42
CA ILE A 54 13.31 3.72 -0.27
C ILE A 54 14.82 3.50 -0.42
N TYR A 55 15.26 2.31 -0.85
CA TYR A 55 16.66 2.02 -1.09
C TYR A 55 17.26 2.99 -2.12
N ALA A 56 16.63 3.14 -3.28
CA ALA A 56 17.08 4.07 -4.33
C ALA A 56 17.11 5.53 -3.83
N THR A 57 16.11 5.92 -3.03
CA THR A 57 16.06 7.26 -2.42
C THR A 57 17.24 7.50 -1.49
N VAL A 58 17.60 6.51 -0.66
CA VAL A 58 18.74 6.61 0.26
C VAL A 58 20.06 6.68 -0.52
N GLU A 59 20.20 5.86 -1.56
CA GLU A 59 21.37 5.88 -2.44
C GLU A 59 21.58 7.24 -3.10
N GLU A 60 20.50 7.85 -3.63
CA GLU A 60 20.54 9.17 -4.27
C GLU A 60 20.88 10.30 -3.28
N ILE A 61 20.51 10.16 -1.99
CA ILE A 61 20.90 11.11 -0.93
C ILE A 61 22.38 10.96 -0.57
N LEU A 62 22.90 9.73 -0.50
CA LEU A 62 24.27 9.44 -0.06
C LEU A 62 25.31 9.69 -1.16
N THR A 63 24.97 9.39 -2.40
CA THR A 63 25.80 9.61 -3.59
C THR A 63 24.99 10.38 -4.63
N PRO A 64 24.91 11.71 -4.49
CA PRO A 64 24.13 12.54 -5.39
C PRO A 64 24.82 12.60 -6.77
N ASP A 65 24.37 11.76 -7.70
CA ASP A 65 24.77 11.87 -9.10
C ASP A 65 24.15 13.14 -9.70
N ILE A 66 24.97 14.18 -9.87
CA ILE A 66 24.78 15.40 -10.68
C ILE A 66 23.32 15.86 -10.81
N LEU A 67 22.60 15.97 -9.69
CA LEU A 67 21.29 16.61 -9.68
C LEU A 67 21.53 18.12 -9.75
N THR A 68 21.22 18.72 -10.91
CA THR A 68 21.07 20.17 -11.02
C THR A 68 20.08 20.68 -9.95
N LYS A 69 20.13 21.96 -9.56
CA LYS A 69 19.17 22.53 -8.57
C LYS A 69 17.70 22.19 -8.87
N ILE A 70 17.37 22.07 -10.16
CA ILE A 70 16.03 21.69 -10.63
C ILE A 70 15.74 20.21 -10.35
N GLY A 71 16.71 19.31 -10.59
CA GLY A 71 16.59 17.89 -10.27
C GLY A 71 16.32 17.63 -8.79
N TRP A 72 17.00 18.36 -7.89
CA TRP A 72 16.76 18.28 -6.45
C TRP A 72 15.32 18.64 -6.06
N HIS A 73 14.72 19.62 -6.73
CA HIS A 73 13.34 20.00 -6.44
C HIS A 73 12.35 18.90 -6.89
N TYR A 74 12.59 18.26 -8.03
CA TYR A 74 11.77 17.13 -8.48
C TYR A 74 11.94 15.91 -7.56
N PHE A 75 13.17 15.61 -7.12
CA PHE A 75 13.45 14.54 -6.16
C PHE A 75 12.64 14.71 -4.86
N TRP A 76 12.67 15.90 -4.24
CA TRP A 76 11.90 16.14 -3.01
C TRP A 76 10.40 16.12 -3.24
N SER A 77 9.94 16.63 -4.39
CA SER A 77 8.51 16.58 -4.76
C SER A 77 8.01 15.15 -4.89
N ASP A 78 8.75 14.27 -5.56
CA ASP A 78 8.37 12.87 -5.75
C ASP A 78 8.34 12.10 -4.43
N ASN A 79 9.34 12.32 -3.56
CA ASN A 79 9.39 11.73 -2.23
C ASN A 79 8.25 12.22 -1.32
N PHE A 80 7.88 13.50 -1.43
CA PHE A 80 6.73 14.04 -0.70
C PHE A 80 5.41 13.40 -1.16
N ILE A 81 5.21 13.24 -2.48
CA ILE A 81 4.04 12.55 -3.04
C ILE A 81 3.98 11.09 -2.58
N PHE A 82 5.12 10.40 -2.57
CA PHE A 82 5.23 9.03 -2.06
C PHE A 82 4.80 8.95 -0.59
N LEU A 83 5.35 9.81 0.26
CA LEU A 83 5.05 9.84 1.70
C LEU A 83 3.57 10.14 1.96
N LEU A 84 3.01 11.16 1.31
CA LEU A 84 1.62 11.57 1.47
C LEU A 84 0.67 10.44 1.06
N THR A 85 0.86 9.89 -0.15
CA THR A 85 0.02 8.83 -0.69
C THR A 85 0.09 7.57 0.17
N SER A 86 1.30 7.17 0.58
CA SER A 86 1.50 6.01 1.46
C SER A 86 0.79 6.18 2.80
N THR A 87 0.89 7.37 3.41
CA THR A 87 0.25 7.68 4.69
C THR A 87 -1.27 7.56 4.58
N VAL A 88 -1.87 8.13 3.52
CA VAL A 88 -3.32 8.05 3.27
C VAL A 88 -3.76 6.60 3.09
N LEU A 89 -3.09 5.83 2.21
CA LEU A 89 -3.48 4.46 1.90
C LEU A 89 -3.32 3.51 3.10
N LEU A 90 -2.23 3.63 3.86
CA LEU A 90 -2.02 2.85 5.07
C LEU A 90 -3.06 3.18 6.16
N THR A 91 -3.43 4.46 6.28
CA THR A 91 -4.50 4.89 7.19
C THR A 91 -5.84 4.25 6.81
N ILE A 92 -6.19 4.26 5.52
CA ILE A 92 -7.40 3.60 5.01
C ILE A 92 -7.34 2.09 5.28
N SER A 93 -6.21 1.43 4.98
CA SER A 93 -6.00 0.01 5.23
C SER A 93 -6.22 -0.35 6.70
N TYR A 94 -5.65 0.44 7.62
CA TYR A 94 -5.85 0.28 9.06
C TYR A 94 -7.34 0.34 9.44
N PHE A 95 -8.08 1.34 8.95
CA PHE A 95 -9.52 1.46 9.24
C PHE A 95 -10.33 0.29 8.68
N VAL A 96 -10.02 -0.17 7.48
CA VAL A 96 -10.67 -1.34 6.86
C VAL A 96 -10.43 -2.60 7.69
N LEU A 97 -9.19 -2.85 8.11
CA LEU A 97 -8.81 -3.97 8.96
C LEU A 97 -9.49 -3.90 10.34
N LYS A 98 -9.48 -2.73 10.99
CA LYS A 98 -10.11 -2.49 12.28
C LYS A 98 -11.61 -2.76 12.23
N ARG A 99 -12.31 -2.23 11.22
CA ARG A 99 -13.74 -2.49 11.01
C ARG A 99 -14.02 -3.98 10.78
N GLY A 100 -13.18 -4.66 10.01
CA GLY A 100 -13.25 -6.10 9.80
C GLY A 100 -13.14 -6.90 11.09
N ARG A 101 -12.16 -6.57 11.94
CA ARG A 101 -11.95 -7.20 13.25
C ARG A 101 -13.14 -7.00 14.17
N LEU A 102 -13.67 -5.77 14.27
CA LEU A 102 -14.83 -5.47 15.11
C LEU A 102 -16.07 -6.28 14.69
N ARG A 103 -16.29 -6.46 13.37
CA ARG A 103 -17.38 -7.32 12.87
C ARG A 103 -17.20 -8.78 13.27
N ARG A 104 -15.98 -9.34 13.18
CA ARG A 104 -15.70 -10.71 13.63
C ARG A 104 -15.98 -10.92 15.10
N LEU A 105 -15.62 -9.95 15.94
CA LEU A 105 -15.83 -10.03 17.38
C LEU A 105 -17.32 -9.98 17.77
N ARG A 106 -18.17 -9.31 16.99
CA ARG A 106 -19.63 -9.29 17.21
C ARG A 106 -20.36 -10.57 16.75
N MET A 107 -19.71 -11.41 15.94
CA MET A 107 -20.28 -12.67 15.46
C MET A 107 -19.89 -13.87 16.32
N LYS A 108 -19.00 -13.67 17.31
CA LYS A 108 -18.68 -14.65 18.35
C LYS A 108 -19.54 -14.39 19.57
#